data_AF-A0A7I9YLD7-F1
#
_entry.id   AF-A0A7I9YLD7-F1
#
_cell.length_a   1.000
_cell.length_b   1.000
_cell.length_c   1.000
_cell.angle_alpha   90.00
_cell.angle_beta   90.00
_cell.angle_gamma   90.00
#
_symmetry.space_group_name_H-M   'P 1'
#
loop_
_entity.id
_entity.type
_entity.pdbx_description
1 polymer ?
#
loop_
_entity_poly.entity_id
_entity_poly.type
_entity_poly.pdbx_seq_one_letter_code
_entity_poly.pdbx_strand_id
1 'polypeptide(L)'
;MRWVLGIIGAAAVLAALLVLPLPLSLQAVDRTGLPIACGTAFHPDYDFAAREDALNKDLHSSFGAFYVPSDYENQCAAIVATRRGIAYSVLVGGGVLLGAAFLLSLHAAGYVDLSRERFRMASKQRATPVLIPKSSPSTMRYYDDLDLVRMSLGIRVQH
;
A
#
# COMPACT_ATOMS: atom_id res chain seq x y z
N MET A 1 15.44 -5.78 13.85
CA MET A 1 14.12 -6.15 13.27
C MET A 1 13.99 -5.84 11.78
N ARG A 2 14.43 -4.69 11.25
CA ARG A 2 14.32 -4.35 9.80
C ARG A 2 14.89 -5.41 8.84
N TRP A 3 16.02 -6.02 9.20
CA TRP A 3 16.65 -7.08 8.38
C TRP A 3 15.82 -8.35 8.31
N VAL A 4 15.14 -8.72 9.41
CA VAL A 4 14.27 -9.90 9.46
C VAL A 4 13.07 -9.69 8.53
N LEU A 5 12.46 -8.50 8.55
CA LEU A 5 11.37 -8.12 7.63
C LEU A 5 11.81 -8.20 6.17
N GLY A 6 13.02 -7.71 5.87
CA GLY A 6 13.59 -7.76 4.52
C GLY A 6 13.83 -9.19 4.03
N ILE A 7 14.39 -10.06 4.87
CA ILE A 7 14.65 -11.47 4.53
C ILE A 7 13.33 -12.22 4.29
N ILE A 8 12.35 -12.07 5.18
CA ILE A 8 11.04 -12.72 5.05
C ILE A 8 10.34 -12.21 3.78
N GLY A 9 10.35 -10.89 3.54
CA GLY A 9 9.77 -10.29 2.34
C GLY A 9 10.41 -10.80 1.06
N ALA A 10 11.74 -10.84 1.00
CA ALA A 10 12.47 -11.35 -0.16
C ALA A 10 12.18 -12.84 -0.40
N ALA A 11 12.20 -13.66 0.65
CA ALA A 11 11.90 -15.08 0.55
C ALA A 11 10.47 -15.33 0.05
N ALA A 12 9.48 -14.57 0.54
CA ALA A 12 8.10 -14.68 0.08
C ALA A 12 7.95 -14.31 -1.40
N VAL A 13 8.57 -13.21 -1.85
CA VAL A 13 8.53 -12.81 -3.27
C VAL A 13 9.20 -13.86 -4.15
N LEU A 14 10.37 -14.37 -3.77
CA LEU A 14 11.06 -15.42 -4.51
C LEU A 14 10.23 -16.70 -4.57
N ALA A 15 9.64 -17.12 -3.46
CA ALA A 15 8.77 -18.29 -3.42
C ALA A 15 7.56 -18.14 -4.35
N ALA A 16 6.91 -16.97 -4.35
CA ALA A 16 5.78 -16.71 -5.24
C ALA A 16 6.17 -16.80 -6.72
N LEU A 17 7.33 -16.27 -7.09
CA LEU A 17 7.85 -16.32 -8.47
C LEU A 17 8.25 -17.74 -8.89
N LEU A 18 8.81 -18.54 -7.97
CA LEU A 18 9.23 -19.92 -8.24
C LEU A 18 8.06 -20.90 -8.32
N VAL A 19 6.91 -20.60 -7.70
CA VAL A 19 5.73 -21.49 -7.70
C VAL A 19 4.93 -21.41 -9.00
N LEU A 20 4.90 -20.25 -9.67
CA LEU A 20 4.12 -20.04 -10.90
C LEU A 20 4.53 -20.90 -12.13
N PRO A 21 5.83 -21.18 -12.39
CA PRO A 21 6.25 -21.99 -13.52
C PRO A 21 6.17 -23.50 -13.26
N LEU A 22 5.83 -23.93 -12.04
CA LEU A 22 5.70 -25.35 -11.75
C LEU A 22 4.50 -25.95 -12.51
N PRO A 23 4.63 -27.18 -13.02
CA PRO A 23 3.57 -27.83 -13.77
C PRO A 23 2.36 -28.09 -12.87
N LEU A 24 1.18 -27.95 -13.48
CA LEU A 24 -0.12 -28.21 -12.89
C LEU A 24 -0.76 -29.40 -13.61
N SER A 25 -1.33 -30.30 -12.83
CA SER A 25 -2.11 -31.42 -13.34
C SER A 25 -3.32 -31.66 -12.45
N LEU A 26 -4.37 -32.23 -13.02
CA LEU A 26 -5.52 -32.72 -12.28
C LEU A 26 -5.17 -34.05 -11.60
N GLN A 27 -5.93 -34.39 -10.55
CA GLN A 27 -5.90 -35.74 -9.97
C GLN A 27 -6.71 -36.74 -10.81
N ALA A 28 -7.54 -36.25 -11.74
CA ALA A 28 -8.17 -37.08 -12.75
C ALA A 28 -7.11 -37.58 -13.74
N VAL A 29 -7.25 -38.85 -14.13
CA VAL A 29 -6.37 -39.51 -15.10
C VAL A 29 -7.08 -39.64 -16.44
N ASP A 30 -6.29 -39.58 -17.50
CA ASP A 30 -6.73 -39.87 -18.85
C ASP A 30 -6.91 -41.38 -19.07
N ARG A 31 -7.26 -41.76 -20.30
CA ARG A 31 -7.44 -43.17 -20.69
C ARG A 31 -6.14 -43.98 -20.71
N THR A 32 -4.98 -43.33 -20.68
CA THR A 32 -3.66 -43.97 -20.56
C THR A 32 -3.23 -44.14 -19.10
N GLY A 33 -4.01 -43.62 -18.15
CA GLY A 33 -3.72 -43.64 -16.72
C GLY A 33 -2.79 -42.50 -16.26
N LEU A 34 -2.51 -41.52 -17.12
CA LEU A 34 -1.68 -40.37 -16.80
C LEU A 34 -2.54 -39.21 -16.30
N PRO A 35 -2.05 -38.39 -15.35
CA PRO A 35 -2.77 -37.23 -14.88
C PRO A 35 -2.95 -36.20 -16.01
N ILE A 36 -4.13 -35.62 -16.10
CA ILE A 36 -4.46 -34.60 -17.12
C ILE A 36 -3.64 -33.33 -16.83
N ALA A 37 -2.75 -32.97 -17.75
CA ALA A 37 -1.90 -31.79 -17.63
C ALA A 37 -2.68 -30.50 -17.92
N CYS A 38 -2.43 -29.45 -17.13
CA CYS A 38 -3.05 -28.13 -17.26
C CYS A 38 -2.02 -27.03 -17.59
N GLY A 39 -0.80 -27.40 -17.99
CA GLY A 39 0.31 -26.48 -18.20
C GLY A 39 0.89 -25.92 -16.91
N THR A 40 1.11 -24.61 -16.84
CA THR A 40 1.64 -23.90 -15.67
C THR A 40 0.74 -22.72 -15.31
N ALA A 41 0.98 -22.06 -14.18
CA ALA A 41 0.22 -20.86 -13.87
C ALA A 41 0.58 -19.67 -14.78
N PHE A 42 1.78 -19.65 -15.38
CA PHE A 42 2.13 -18.62 -16.37
C PHE A 42 1.55 -18.91 -17.75
N HIS A 43 1.73 -20.14 -18.20
CA HIS A 43 1.28 -20.64 -19.50
C HIS A 43 0.28 -21.77 -19.25
N PRO A 44 -1.00 -21.43 -19.02
CA PRO A 44 -2.02 -22.45 -18.91
C PRO A 44 -2.21 -23.14 -20.26
N ASP A 45 -2.42 -24.44 -20.20
CA ASP A 45 -2.79 -25.27 -21.36
C ASP A 45 -4.05 -26.05 -20.99
N TYR A 46 -5.10 -25.85 -21.78
CA TYR A 46 -6.40 -26.47 -21.57
C TYR A 46 -6.78 -27.42 -22.72
N ASP A 47 -5.95 -27.52 -23.76
CA ASP A 47 -6.31 -28.23 -24.99
C ASP A 47 -6.48 -29.73 -24.74
N PHE A 48 -5.67 -30.30 -23.85
CA PHE A 48 -5.77 -31.71 -23.48
C PHE A 48 -7.02 -31.99 -22.64
N ALA A 49 -7.34 -31.12 -21.68
CA ALA A 49 -8.53 -31.24 -20.86
C ALA A 49 -9.82 -31.09 -21.68
N ALA A 50 -9.89 -30.08 -22.55
CA ALA A 50 -11.02 -29.86 -23.45
C ALA A 50 -11.25 -31.02 -24.43
N ARG A 51 -10.16 -31.67 -24.88
CA ARG A 51 -10.24 -32.86 -25.72
C ARG A 51 -10.85 -34.05 -24.99
N GLU A 52 -10.42 -34.33 -23.76
CA GLU A 52 -11.01 -35.41 -22.94
C GLU A 52 -12.48 -35.12 -22.59
N ASP A 53 -12.83 -33.86 -22.33
CA ASP A 53 -14.22 -33.45 -22.10
C ASP A 53 -15.10 -33.68 -23.33
N ALA A 54 -14.61 -33.31 -24.52
CA ALA A 54 -15.31 -33.56 -25.78
C ALA A 54 -15.52 -35.06 -26.02
N LEU A 55 -14.50 -35.89 -25.75
CA LEU A 55 -14.59 -37.34 -25.87
C LEU A 55 -15.60 -37.91 -24.88
N ASN A 56 -15.54 -37.54 -23.59
CA ASN A 56 -16.51 -38.04 -22.61
C ASN A 56 -17.94 -37.63 -22.96
N LYS A 57 -18.14 -36.42 -23.48
CA LYS A 57 -19.45 -35.96 -23.94
C LYS A 57 -19.95 -36.78 -25.14
N ASP A 58 -19.09 -37.08 -26.10
CA ASP A 58 -19.42 -37.92 -27.25
C ASP A 58 -19.81 -39.34 -26.82
N LEU A 59 -19.03 -39.96 -25.94
CA LEU A 59 -19.34 -41.29 -25.41
C LEU A 59 -20.61 -41.29 -24.55
N HIS A 60 -20.85 -40.25 -23.74
CA HIS A 60 -22.11 -40.07 -23.02
C HIS A 60 -23.30 -40.00 -23.98
N SER A 61 -23.15 -39.25 -25.08
CA SER A 61 -24.22 -39.12 -26.08
C SER A 61 -24.48 -40.41 -26.86
N SER A 62 -23.45 -41.22 -27.10
CA SER A 62 -23.54 -42.46 -27.89
C SER A 62 -23.95 -43.69 -27.08
N PHE A 63 -23.46 -43.80 -25.85
CA PHE A 63 -23.60 -45.00 -25.01
C PHE A 63 -24.37 -44.75 -23.71
N GLY A 64 -24.79 -43.51 -23.46
CA GLY A 64 -25.65 -43.14 -22.34
C GLY A 64 -24.93 -42.94 -21.00
N ALA A 65 -25.70 -43.09 -19.92
CA ALA A 65 -25.30 -42.68 -18.56
C ALA A 65 -24.12 -43.44 -17.94
N PHE A 66 -23.58 -44.46 -18.61
CA PHE A 66 -22.35 -45.15 -18.18
C PHE A 66 -21.10 -44.27 -18.32
N TYR A 67 -21.14 -43.24 -19.17
CA TYR A 67 -20.08 -42.25 -19.29
C TYR A 67 -20.53 -40.97 -18.60
N VAL A 68 -19.84 -40.53 -17.56
CA VAL A 68 -20.19 -39.28 -16.88
C VAL A 68 -19.59 -38.11 -17.67
N PRO A 69 -20.35 -37.06 -18.02
CA PRO A 69 -19.79 -35.88 -18.65
C PRO A 69 -18.76 -35.25 -17.71
N SER A 70 -17.54 -35.07 -18.20
CA SER A 70 -16.47 -34.41 -17.47
C SER A 70 -16.44 -32.91 -17.79
N ASP A 71 -15.82 -32.17 -16.87
CA ASP A 71 -15.55 -30.74 -16.99
C ASP A 71 -14.12 -30.48 -16.50
N TYR A 72 -13.17 -31.16 -17.13
CA TYR A 72 -11.74 -31.06 -16.82
C TYR A 72 -11.18 -29.70 -17.21
N GLU A 73 -11.70 -29.07 -18.26
CA GLU A 73 -11.31 -27.72 -18.68
C GLU A 73 -11.53 -26.71 -17.54
N ASN A 74 -12.73 -26.64 -16.96
CA ASN A 74 -13.00 -25.72 -15.85
C ASN A 74 -12.23 -26.10 -14.58
N GLN A 75 -11.98 -27.40 -14.35
CA GLN A 75 -11.16 -27.82 -13.23
C GLN A 75 -9.69 -27.38 -13.39
N CYS A 76 -9.12 -27.48 -14.60
CA CYS A 76 -7.81 -26.92 -14.90
C CYS A 76 -7.79 -25.40 -14.70
N ALA A 77 -8.81 -24.69 -15.18
CA ALA A 77 -8.95 -23.25 -14.98
C ALA A 77 -8.99 -22.88 -13.48
N ALA A 78 -9.73 -23.64 -12.67
CA ALA A 78 -9.82 -23.43 -11.22
C ALA A 78 -8.48 -23.62 -10.50
N ILE A 79 -7.71 -24.66 -10.85
CA ILE A 79 -6.39 -24.91 -10.25
C ILE A 79 -5.39 -23.81 -10.63
N VAL A 80 -5.39 -23.39 -11.90
CA VAL A 80 -4.56 -22.27 -12.39
C VAL A 80 -4.91 -20.98 -11.64
N ALA A 81 -6.20 -20.66 -11.55
CA ALA A 81 -6.67 -19.47 -10.84
C ALA A 81 -6.28 -19.49 -9.35
N THR A 82 -6.42 -20.65 -8.70
CA THR A 82 -6.03 -20.84 -7.30
C THR A 82 -4.52 -20.62 -7.12
N ARG A 83 -3.68 -21.21 -7.98
CA ARG A 83 -2.22 -21.01 -7.91
C ARG A 83 -1.83 -19.55 -8.13
N ARG A 84 -2.44 -18.87 -9.10
CA ARG A 84 -2.22 -17.44 -9.33
C ARG A 84 -2.64 -16.60 -8.12
N GLY A 85 -3.81 -16.88 -7.54
CA GLY A 85 -4.32 -16.16 -6.37
C GLY A 85 -3.41 -16.29 -5.14
N ILE A 86 -2.93 -17.50 -4.86
CA ILE A 86 -1.98 -17.75 -3.76
C ILE A 86 -0.66 -17.02 -4.04
N ALA A 87 -0.08 -17.20 -5.23
CA ALA A 87 1.18 -16.57 -5.59
C ALA A 87 1.08 -15.03 -5.52
N TYR A 88 -0.01 -14.45 -6.03
CA TYR A 88 -0.25 -13.01 -5.97
C TYR A 88 -0.35 -12.50 -4.53
N SER A 89 -1.10 -13.19 -3.67
CA SER A 89 -1.25 -12.83 -2.27
C SER A 89 0.09 -12.83 -1.53
N VAL A 90 0.90 -13.87 -1.76
CA VAL A 90 2.24 -13.99 -1.17
C VAL A 90 3.19 -12.94 -1.72
N LEU A 91 3.13 -12.65 -3.03
CA LEU A 91 3.96 -11.64 -3.67
C LEU A 91 3.66 -10.24 -3.14
N VAL A 92 2.38 -9.88 -2.98
CA VAL A 92 1.97 -8.59 -2.40
C VAL A 92 2.41 -8.48 -0.95
N GLY A 93 2.13 -9.50 -0.13
CA GLY A 93 2.54 -9.52 1.28
C GLY A 93 4.06 -9.43 1.45
N GLY A 94 4.80 -10.24 0.69
CA GLY A 94 6.26 -10.22 0.68
C GLY A 94 6.83 -8.88 0.21
N GLY A 95 6.24 -8.30 -0.84
CA GLY A 95 6.61 -7.00 -1.38
C GLY A 95 6.41 -5.86 -0.38
N VAL A 96 5.31 -5.88 0.40
CA VAL A 96 5.07 -4.90 1.47
C VAL A 96 6.12 -5.02 2.56
N LEU A 97 6.45 -6.23 3.01
CA LEU A 97 7.48 -6.45 4.03
C LEU A 97 8.86 -6.01 3.56
N LEU A 98 9.22 -6.34 2.31
CA LEU A 98 10.47 -5.94 1.69
C LEU A 98 10.55 -4.41 1.54
N GLY A 99 9.48 -3.79 1.03
CA GLY A 99 9.39 -2.34 0.85
C GLY A 99 9.46 -1.58 2.19
N ALA A 100 8.78 -2.08 3.22
CA ALA A 100 8.86 -1.52 4.57
C ALA A 100 10.29 -1.61 5.13
N ALA A 101 10.95 -2.77 4.97
CA ALA A 101 12.35 -2.93 5.39
C ALA A 101 13.29 -1.97 4.66
N PHE A 102 13.06 -1.75 3.36
CA PHE A 102 13.83 -0.81 2.55
C PHE A 102 13.63 0.64 2.99
N LEU A 103 12.38 1.08 3.17
CA LEU A 103 12.05 2.43 3.67
C LEU A 103 12.63 2.69 5.06
N LEU A 104 12.53 1.72 5.98
CA LEU A 104 13.14 1.82 7.31
C LEU A 104 14.67 1.92 7.24
N SER A 105 15.28 1.25 6.26
CA SER A 105 16.73 1.32 6.05
C SER A 105 17.15 2.68 5.50
N LEU A 106 16.39 3.23 4.55
CA LEU A 106 16.62 4.58 4.01
C LEU A 106 16.41 5.68 5.06
N HIS A 107 15.35 5.57 5.87
CA HIS A 107 15.10 6.51 6.97
C HIS A 107 16.23 6.51 7.98
N ALA A 108 16.70 5.33 8.38
CA ALA A 108 17.81 5.20 9.32
C ALA A 108 19.15 5.68 8.75
N ALA A 109 19.31 5.66 7.42
CA ALA A 109 20.46 6.22 6.74
C ALA A 109 20.32 7.73 6.46
N GLY A 110 19.21 8.36 6.87
CA GLY A 110 18.96 9.79 6.73
C GLY A 110 18.49 10.24 5.35
N TYR A 111 18.21 9.31 4.43
CA TYR A 111 17.77 9.64 3.06
C TYR A 111 16.29 10.03 2.97
N VAL A 112 15.48 9.67 3.97
CA VAL A 112 14.05 9.93 3.99
C VAL A 112 13.68 10.45 5.37
N ASP A 113 13.04 11.60 5.46
CA ASP A 113 12.46 12.09 6.70
C ASP A 113 10.97 11.69 6.75
N LEU A 114 10.64 10.72 7.60
CA LEU A 114 9.28 10.25 7.81
C LEU A 114 8.53 11.08 8.88
N SER A 115 9.03 12.27 9.25
CA SER A 115 8.38 13.16 10.21
C SER A 115 7.07 13.78 9.67
N ARG A 116 6.05 12.95 9.47
CA ARG A 116 4.68 13.44 9.33
C ARG A 116 4.20 13.89 10.71
N GLU A 117 4.02 15.20 10.88
CA GLU A 117 3.27 15.87 11.96
C GLU A 117 4.00 16.14 13.30
N ARG A 118 5.03 17.01 13.29
CA ARG A 118 5.28 17.93 14.43
C ARG A 118 4.65 19.32 14.20
N PHE A 119 3.82 19.49 13.17
CA PHE A 119 3.17 20.76 12.81
C PHE A 119 1.80 20.99 13.49
N ARG A 120 1.18 19.97 14.09
CA ARG A 120 -0.12 20.15 14.78
C ARG A 120 -0.03 20.75 16.19
N MET A 121 1.14 20.73 16.82
CA MET A 121 1.34 21.34 18.15
C MET A 121 1.91 22.77 18.10
N ALA A 122 2.64 23.14 17.04
CA ALA A 122 3.18 24.50 16.91
C ALA A 122 2.11 25.56 16.61
N SER A 123 0.97 25.17 16.03
CA SER A 123 -0.15 26.08 15.77
C SER A 123 -0.97 26.44 17.02
N LYS A 124 -0.93 25.62 18.09
CA LYS A 124 -1.70 25.90 19.32
C LYS A 124 -0.95 26.75 20.36
N GLN A 125 0.36 26.97 20.18
CA GLN A 125 1.18 27.73 21.13
C GLN A 125 1.38 29.20 20.77
N ARG A 126 0.85 29.68 19.64
CA ARG A 126 0.94 31.09 19.22
C ARG A 126 -0.42 31.81 19.31
N ALA A 127 -1.09 31.67 20.45
CA ALA A 127 -2.26 32.47 20.78
C ALA A 127 -2.34 32.74 22.29
N THR A 128 -1.25 33.21 22.88
CA THR A 128 -1.31 34.05 24.08
C THR A 128 -0.96 35.47 23.64
N PRO A 129 -1.92 36.40 23.52
CA PRO A 129 -1.57 37.80 23.46
C PRO A 129 -0.96 38.16 24.81
N VAL A 130 0.36 38.30 24.85
CA VAL A 130 1.03 38.97 25.95
C VAL A 130 0.57 40.42 25.91
N LEU A 131 -0.45 40.76 26.70
CA LEU A 131 -0.71 42.15 27.04
C LEU A 131 0.51 42.63 27.82
N ILE A 132 1.33 43.46 27.20
CA ILE A 132 2.28 44.31 27.90
C ILE A 132 1.52 45.61 28.21
N PRO A 133 0.96 45.81 29.41
CA PRO A 133 0.62 47.16 29.84
C PRO A 133 1.92 47.92 30.07
N LYS A 134 2.15 48.87 29.16
CA LYS A 134 3.08 49.98 29.24
C LYS A 134 3.09 50.56 30.65
N SER A 135 4.26 50.64 31.27
CA SER A 135 4.50 51.27 32.56
C SER A 135 3.87 52.67 32.61
N SER A 136 2.94 52.87 33.54
CA SER A 136 2.45 54.21 33.89
C SER A 136 3.61 55.03 34.47
N PRO A 137 3.89 56.24 33.97
CA PRO A 137 4.76 57.16 34.68
C PRO A 137 4.06 57.67 35.96
N SER A 138 4.87 57.97 36.97
CA SER A 138 4.46 58.53 38.26
C SER A 138 3.76 59.88 38.11
N THR A 139 2.64 60.07 38.81
CA THR A 139 1.99 61.36 39.00
C THR A 139 2.89 62.29 39.82
N MET A 140 3.62 63.18 39.15
CA MET A 140 4.28 64.33 39.73
C MET A 140 3.24 65.46 39.87
N ARG A 141 3.14 66.06 41.05
CA ARG A 141 2.29 67.22 41.36
C ARG A 141 3.07 68.51 41.13
N TYR A 142 2.38 69.52 40.58
CA TYR A 142 2.67 70.98 40.59
C TYR A 142 3.87 71.48 39.76
N TYR A 143 3.80 72.57 38.97
CA TYR A 143 2.84 73.69 38.89
C TYR A 143 2.99 74.47 37.56
N ASP A 144 1.91 75.15 37.17
CA ASP A 144 1.79 76.32 36.28
C ASP A 144 2.01 76.15 34.78
N ASP A 145 1.04 75.39 34.27
CA ASP A 145 0.48 75.29 32.94
C ASP A 145 0.51 76.56 32.06
N LEU A 146 0.65 76.29 30.76
CA LEU A 146 0.35 77.11 29.58
C LEU A 146 1.40 78.07 28.97
N ASP A 147 2.32 78.71 29.70
CA ASP A 147 3.21 79.70 29.05
C ASP A 147 4.47 79.10 28.42
N LEU A 148 4.99 78.00 28.97
CA LEU A 148 6.27 77.43 28.51
C LEU A 148 6.13 76.46 27.32
N VAL A 149 4.97 75.80 27.18
CA VAL A 149 4.70 74.86 26.08
C VAL A 149 4.25 75.60 24.82
N ARG A 150 3.64 76.79 24.99
CA ARG A 150 3.12 77.58 23.87
C ARG A 150 4.22 78.32 23.09
N MET A 151 5.35 78.63 23.73
CA MET A 151 6.49 79.28 23.07
C MET A 151 7.47 78.32 22.36
N SER A 152 7.47 77.02 22.68
CA SER A 152 8.47 76.08 22.16
C SER A 152 8.10 75.40 20.84
N LEU A 153 6.84 75.50 20.38
CA LEU A 153 6.39 74.74 19.21
C LEU A 153 6.01 75.57 17.98
N GLY A 154 6.09 76.91 18.01
CA GLY A 154 6.26 77.74 16.81
C GLY A 154 5.27 77.55 15.64
N ILE A 155 4.12 76.91 15.85
CA ILE A 155 3.14 76.61 14.80
C ILE A 155 2.30 77.86 14.57
N ARG A 156 2.67 78.62 13.53
CA ARG A 156 1.88 79.72 12.97
C ARG A 156 0.67 79.16 12.22
N VAL A 157 -0.51 79.62 12.60
CA VAL A 157 -1.74 79.51 11.80
C VAL A 157 -1.61 80.46 10.61
N GLN A 158 -1.85 79.98 9.39
CA GLN A 158 -2.09 80.86 8.23
C GLN A 158 -3.48 80.59 7.65
N HIS A 159 -4.27 81.68 7.71
CA HIS A 159 -5.57 82.05 7.12
C HIS A 159 -6.55 80.98 6.64
#